data_AF-A0A1S8A957-F1
#
_entry.id   AF-A0A1S8A957-F1
#
_cell.length_a   1.000
_cell.length_b   1.000
_cell.length_c   1.000
_cell.angle_alpha   90.00
_cell.angle_beta   90.00
_cell.angle_gamma   90.00
#
_symmetry.space_group_name_H-M   'P 1'
#
loop_
_entity.id
_entity.type
_entity.pdbx_description
1 polymer ?
#
loop_
_entity_poly.entity_id
_entity_poly.type
_entity_poly.pdbx_seq_one_letter_code
_entity_poly.pdbx_strand_id
1 'polypeptide(L)'
;MLTLQSKMAVQAGNVIGNFIYLDDDKPIYRRGNSVLFAINILSIVLFLFTKVYYVWRNKQRDRIWNAMTEEQRSDYIMNTKTAGSGRLDFRFAH
;
A
#
# COMPACT_ATOMS: atom_id res chain seq x y z
N MET A 1 -19.60 -11.33 3.80
CA MET A 1 -18.65 -11.15 2.68
C MET A 1 -17.24 -10.82 3.17
N LEU A 2 -17.05 -9.79 4.01
CA LEU A 2 -15.74 -9.43 4.63
C LEU A 2 -15.07 -10.58 5.40
N THR A 3 -15.85 -11.41 6.10
CA THR A 3 -15.36 -12.57 6.86
C THR A 3 -14.89 -13.74 5.99
N LEU A 4 -15.32 -13.81 4.72
CA LEU A 4 -14.83 -14.81 3.78
C LEU A 4 -13.48 -14.40 3.21
N GLN A 5 -13.29 -13.10 2.92
CA GLN A 5 -12.03 -12.58 2.39
C GLN A 5 -10.87 -12.73 3.39
N SER A 6 -11.11 -12.45 4.68
CA SER A 6 -10.08 -12.65 5.71
C SER A 6 -9.68 -14.12 5.87
N LYS A 7 -10.65 -15.05 5.79
CA LYS A 7 -10.38 -16.49 5.85
C LYS A 7 -9.56 -17.00 4.66
N MET A 8 -9.83 -16.50 3.46
CA MET A 8 -9.06 -16.89 2.26
C MET A 8 -7.62 -16.36 2.31
N ALA A 9 -7.39 -15.15 2.84
CA ALA A 9 -6.04 -14.63 3.04
C ALA A 9 -5.23 -15.47 4.06
N VAL A 10 -5.86 -15.89 5.16
CA VAL A 10 -5.22 -16.77 6.17
C VAL A 10 -4.89 -18.13 5.58
N GLN A 11 -5.81 -18.75 4.82
CA GLN A 11 -5.55 -20.03 4.16
C GLN A 11 -4.41 -19.95 3.14
N ALA A 12 -4.39 -18.91 2.31
CA ALA A 12 -3.29 -18.70 1.37
C ALA A 12 -1.94 -18.53 2.09
N GLY A 13 -1.91 -17.78 3.19
CA GLY A 13 -0.71 -17.62 4.03
C GLY A 13 -0.20 -18.94 4.60
N ASN A 14 -1.11 -19.79 5.09
CA ASN A 14 -0.76 -21.11 5.61
C ASN A 14 -0.18 -22.04 4.52
N VAL A 15 -0.76 -22.01 3.32
CA VAL A 15 -0.25 -22.79 2.17
C VAL A 15 1.17 -22.32 1.80
N ILE A 16 1.38 -21.02 1.66
CA ILE A 16 2.70 -20.44 1.33
C ILE A 16 3.72 -20.76 2.44
N GLY A 17 3.32 -20.64 3.71
CA GLY A 17 4.18 -20.96 4.86
C GLY A 17 4.69 -22.40 4.87
N ASN A 18 3.85 -23.36 4.47
CA ASN A 18 4.25 -24.77 4.35
C ASN A 18 5.31 -25.03 3.28
N PHE A 19 5.46 -24.14 2.29
CA PHE A 19 6.53 -24.24 1.28
C PHE A 19 7.84 -23.54 1.67
N ILE A 20 7.85 -22.76 2.77
CA ILE A 20 9.05 -22.06 3.24
C ILE A 20 9.99 -23.01 4.00
N TYR A 21 9.44 -24.02 4.68
CA TYR A 21 10.20 -25.04 5.40
C TYR A 21 10.20 -26.36 4.63
N LEU A 22 11.15 -26.49 3.69
CA LEU A 22 11.32 -27.73 2.93
C LEU A 22 12.19 -28.73 3.72
N ASP A 23 11.85 -30.02 3.67
CA ASP A 23 12.56 -31.09 4.40
C ASP A 23 14.05 -31.20 4.05
N ASP A 24 14.43 -30.77 2.84
CA ASP A 24 15.81 -30.70 2.33
C ASP A 24 16.72 -29.74 3.10
N ASP A 25 16.16 -28.84 3.91
CA ASP A 25 16.90 -27.78 4.62
C ASP A 25 17.15 -28.11 6.11
N LYS A 26 16.80 -29.33 6.55
CA LYS A 26 17.12 -29.85 7.89
C LYS A 26 18.63 -30.02 8.10
N PRO A 27 19.15 -29.84 9.33
CA PRO A 27 18.46 -29.45 10.56
C PRO A 27 18.52 -27.93 10.88
N ILE A 28 19.30 -27.14 10.14
CA ILE A 28 19.60 -25.74 10.49
C ILE A 28 18.65 -24.74 9.78
N TYR A 29 17.93 -25.16 8.73
CA TYR A 29 16.91 -24.38 8.00
C TYR A 29 17.36 -22.98 7.59
N ARG A 30 18.60 -22.87 7.07
CA ARG A 30 19.21 -21.57 6.75
C ARG A 30 18.46 -20.84 5.63
N ARG A 31 17.89 -21.56 4.66
CA ARG A 31 17.12 -20.96 3.56
C ARG A 31 15.75 -20.51 4.06
N GLY A 32 15.06 -21.34 4.84
CA GLY A 32 13.76 -20.98 5.45
C GLY A 32 13.82 -19.70 6.29
N ASN A 33 14.82 -19.60 7.18
CA ASN A 33 15.03 -18.41 8.01
C ASN A 33 15.38 -17.16 7.18
N SER A 34 16.16 -17.31 6.10
CA SER A 34 16.51 -16.19 5.22
C SER A 34 15.29 -15.67 4.45
N VAL A 35 14.40 -16.56 4.01
CA VAL A 35 13.14 -16.19 3.34
C VAL A 35 12.21 -15.44 4.31
N LEU A 36 12.07 -15.91 5.55
CA LEU A 36 11.27 -15.21 6.57
C LEU A 36 11.81 -13.80 6.88
N PHE A 37 13.13 -13.67 6.95
CA PHE A 37 13.78 -12.38 7.12
C PHE A 37 13.54 -11.46 5.92
N ALA A 38 13.66 -11.98 4.69
CA ALA A 38 13.36 -11.23 3.47
C ALA A 38 11.90 -10.76 3.40
N ILE A 39 10.93 -11.60 3.78
CA ILE A 39 9.51 -11.24 3.83
C ILE A 39 9.25 -10.13 4.86
N ASN A 40 9.92 -10.17 6.02
CA ASN A 40 9.83 -9.11 7.02
C ASN A 40 10.36 -7.79 6.48
N ILE A 41 11.55 -7.80 5.88
CA ILE A 41 12.12 -6.59 5.26
C ILE A 41 11.19 -6.06 4.18
N LEU A 42 10.70 -6.92 3.29
CA LEU A 42 9.76 -6.53 2.23
C LEU A 42 8.50 -5.87 2.81
N SER A 43 7.97 -6.40 3.91
CA SER A 43 6.80 -5.84 4.59
C SER A 43 7.09 -4.43 5.11
N ILE A 44 8.22 -4.24 5.79
CA ILE A 44 8.64 -2.92 6.29
C ILE A 44 8.81 -1.93 5.12
N VAL A 45 9.52 -2.35 4.06
CA VAL A 45 9.73 -1.53 2.85
C VAL A 45 8.40 -1.15 2.22
N LEU A 46 7.43 -2.07 2.14
CA LEU A 46 6.12 -1.80 1.56
C LEU A 46 5.32 -0.75 2.37
N PHE A 47 5.35 -0.83 3.70
CA PHE A 47 4.70 0.18 4.55
C PHE A 47 5.37 1.56 4.40
N LEU A 48 6.71 1.60 4.42
CA LEU A 48 7.45 2.84 4.21
C LEU A 48 7.18 3.43 2.82
N PHE A 49 7.20 2.59 1.78
CA PHE A 49 6.89 2.99 0.42
C PHE A 49 5.49 3.58 0.31
N THR A 50 4.49 2.94 0.92
CA THR A 50 3.10 3.44 0.92
C THR A 50 3.00 4.82 1.58
N LYS A 51 3.64 5.01 2.74
CA LYS A 51 3.67 6.30 3.43
C LYS A 51 4.33 7.38 2.59
N VAL A 52 5.52 7.10 2.03
CA VAL A 52 6.25 8.04 1.17
C VAL A 52 5.43 8.38 -0.08
N TYR A 53 4.80 7.39 -0.70
CA TYR A 53 3.95 7.57 -1.87
C TYR A 53 2.77 8.50 -1.56
N TYR A 54 2.06 8.28 -0.44
CA TYR A 54 0.93 9.14 -0.06
C TYR A 54 1.36 10.58 0.27
N VAL A 55 2.46 10.76 1.01
CA VAL A 55 3.02 12.10 1.28
C VAL A 55 3.40 12.80 -0.04
N TRP A 56 4.10 12.11 -0.93
CA TRP A 56 4.51 12.67 -2.21
C TRP A 56 3.31 13.04 -3.08
N ARG A 57 2.31 12.16 -3.19
CA ARG A 57 1.08 12.43 -3.95
C ARG A 57 0.33 13.63 -3.39
N ASN A 58 0.17 13.73 -2.07
CA ASN A 58 -0.45 14.89 -1.44
C ASN A 58 0.32 16.17 -1.76
N LYS A 59 1.65 16.16 -1.65
CA LYS A 59 2.51 17.31 -1.97
C LYS A 59 2.40 17.76 -3.43
N GLN A 60 2.31 16.83 -4.39
CA GLN A 60 2.06 17.17 -5.79
C GLN A 60 0.71 17.85 -5.98
N ARG A 61 -0.33 17.34 -5.31
CA ARG A 61 -1.67 17.94 -5.36
C ARG A 61 -1.71 19.31 -4.72
N ASP A 62 -1.06 19.48 -3.56
CA ASP A 62 -0.96 20.77 -2.88
C ASP A 62 -0.26 21.82 -3.74
N ARG A 63 0.79 21.45 -4.48
CA ARG A 63 1.46 22.39 -5.40
C ARG A 63 0.52 22.90 -6.48
N ILE A 64 -0.24 22.01 -7.10
CA ILE A 64 -1.20 22.39 -8.16
C ILE A 64 -2.34 23.20 -7.55
N TRP A 65 -2.89 22.77 -6.42
CA TRP A 65 -3.97 23.45 -5.71
C TRP A 65 -3.56 24.87 -5.29
N ASN A 66 -2.37 25.01 -4.71
CA ASN A 66 -1.84 26.30 -4.24
C ASN A 66 -1.50 27.25 -5.39
N ALA A 67 -1.20 26.74 -6.58
CA ALA A 67 -0.98 27.54 -7.78
C ALA A 67 -2.29 28.03 -8.43
N MET A 68 -3.44 27.44 -8.10
CA MET A 68 -4.75 27.88 -8.61
C MET A 68 -5.26 29.12 -7.87
N THR A 69 -5.91 30.03 -8.61
CA THR A 69 -6.67 31.15 -8.02
C THR A 69 -7.96 30.66 -7.34
N GLU A 70 -8.60 31.52 -6.57
CA GLU A 70 -9.83 31.18 -5.87
C GLU A 70 -10.99 30.86 -6.84
N GLU A 71 -11.11 31.59 -7.96
CA GLU A 71 -12.12 31.27 -8.99
C GLU A 71 -11.84 29.90 -9.63
N GLN A 72 -10.57 29.58 -9.92
CA GLN A 72 -10.19 28.29 -10.50
C GLN A 72 -10.47 27.11 -9.56
N ARG A 73 -10.25 27.29 -8.25
CA ARG A 73 -10.60 26.26 -7.26
C ARG A 73 -12.11 26.08 -7.15
N SER A 74 -12.87 27.17 -7.15
CA SER A 74 -14.33 27.11 -7.13
C SER A 74 -14.88 26.40 -8.36
N ASP A 75 -14.38 26.74 -9.55
CA ASP A 75 -14.73 26.07 -10.80
C ASP A 75 -14.37 24.58 -10.77
N TYR A 76 -13.18 24.23 -10.28
CA TYR A 76 -12.76 22.85 -10.12
C TYR A 76 -13.72 22.07 -9.21
N ILE A 77 -14.11 22.62 -8.05
CA ILE A 77 -15.00 21.94 -7.10
C ILE A 77 -16.37 21.68 -7.74
N MET A 78 -16.91 22.65 -8.47
CA MET A 78 -18.26 22.58 -9.05
C MET A 78 -18.32 21.74 -10.33
N ASN A 79 -17.29 21.80 -11.17
CA ASN A 79 -17.34 21.27 -12.54
C ASN A 79 -16.43 20.06 -12.79
N THR A 80 -15.65 19.60 -11.80
CA THR A 80 -14.77 18.44 -12.00
C THR A 80 -15.54 17.14 -12.21
N LYS A 81 -15.13 16.39 -13.24
CA LYS A 81 -15.61 15.02 -13.51
C LYS A 81 -14.83 13.95 -12.72
N THR A 82 -13.76 14.35 -12.03
CA THR A 82 -12.92 13.42 -11.29
C THR A 82 -13.60 13.08 -9.96
N ALA A 83 -13.67 11.78 -9.63
CA ALA A 83 -14.32 11.30 -8.41
C ALA A 83 -13.35 10.57 -7.48
N GLY A 84 -13.72 10.51 -6.20
CA GLY A 84 -13.01 9.76 -5.17
C GLY A 84 -11.54 10.17 -4.99
N SER A 85 -10.67 9.18 -4.82
CA SER A 85 -9.24 9.38 -4.57
C SER A 85 -8.49 10.05 -5.72
N GLY A 86 -9.09 10.17 -6.90
CA GLY A 86 -8.53 10.86 -8.06
C GLY A 86 -8.54 12.38 -7.95
N ARG A 87 -9.42 12.95 -7.12
CA ARG A 87 -9.60 14.41 -7.06
C ARG A 87 -8.37 15.14 -6.51
N LEU A 88 -8.24 16.42 -6.90
CA LEU A 88 -7.13 17.28 -6.51
C LEU A 88 -7.24 17.78 -5.08
N ASP A 89 -8.46 17.92 -4.55
CA ASP A 89 -8.76 18.26 -3.15
C ASP A 89 -8.66 17.03 -2.21
N PHE A 90 -8.63 15.81 -2.76
CA PHE A 90 -8.48 14.60 -1.96
C PHE A 90 -7.06 14.47 -1.39
N ARG A 91 -6.97 14.20 -0.08
CA ARG A 91 -5.72 13.91 0.64
C ARG A 91 -5.73 12.49 1.18
N PHE A 92 -4.68 11.72 0.86
CA PHE A 92 -4.48 10.40 1.43
C PHE A 92 -4.06 10.52 2.90
N ALA A 93 -4.68 9.73 3.79
CA ALA A 93 -4.23 9.58 5.17
C ALA A 93 -2.91 8.77 5.17
N HIS A 94 -1.87 9.30 5.83
CA HIS A 94 -0.49 8.80 5.75
C HIS A 94 0.26 8.88 7.09
#